data_AF-A0A3N7BL71-F1
#
_entry.id   AF-A0A3N7BL71-F1
#
_cell.length_a   1.000
_cell.length_b   1.000
_cell.length_c   1.000
_cell.angle_alpha   90.00
_cell.angle_beta   90.00
_cell.angle_gamma   90.00
#
_symmetry.space_group_name_H-M   'P 1'
#
loop_
_entity.id
_entity.type
_entity.pdbx_description
1 polymer ?
#
loop_
_entity_poly.entity_id
_entity_poly.type
_entity_poly.pdbx_seq_one_letter_code
_entity_poly.pdbx_strand_id
1 'polypeptide(L)'
;MAGQHTPASDDVTHQQDASDILENKLSQLQSLLSCCYGDCSEWFDSIGGRHRDNIMWIAADLAADAALLSQVLLKRVEAESRPKA
;
A
#
# COMPACT_ATOMS: atom_id res chain seq x y z
N MET A 1 -42.36 -18.82 19.53
CA MET A 1 -40.97 -19.17 19.16
C MET A 1 -40.65 -18.40 17.89
N ALA A 2 -39.87 -17.32 18.00
CA ALA A 2 -39.40 -16.56 16.84
C ALA A 2 -37.87 -16.64 16.87
N GLY A 3 -37.30 -17.49 16.02
CA GLY A 3 -35.87 -17.50 15.75
C GLY A 3 -35.56 -16.35 14.81
N GLN A 4 -35.13 -15.21 15.35
CA GLN A 4 -34.54 -14.16 14.53
C GLN A 4 -33.08 -14.49 14.31
N HIS A 5 -32.83 -14.94 13.09
CA HIS A 5 -31.54 -15.06 12.43
C HIS A 5 -30.75 -13.77 12.70
N THR A 6 -29.73 -13.87 13.55
CA THR A 6 -28.66 -12.87 13.62
C THR A 6 -27.97 -12.91 12.26
N PRO A 7 -27.79 -11.79 11.54
CA PRO A 7 -26.85 -11.82 10.44
C PRO A 7 -25.51 -12.18 11.07
N ALA A 8 -24.91 -13.28 10.63
CA ALA A 8 -23.48 -13.45 10.78
C ALA A 8 -22.90 -12.19 10.13
N SER A 9 -22.42 -11.27 10.96
CA SER A 9 -21.47 -10.28 10.49
C SER A 9 -20.39 -11.13 9.87
N ASP A 10 -20.35 -11.17 8.54
CA ASP A 10 -19.23 -11.72 7.81
C ASP A 10 -18.02 -10.97 8.37
N ASP A 11 -17.37 -11.61 9.34
CA ASP A 11 -16.02 -11.34 9.77
C ASP A 11 -15.17 -11.71 8.56
N VAL A 12 -15.32 -10.94 7.49
CA VAL A 12 -14.25 -10.68 6.54
C VAL A 12 -13.27 -9.88 7.37
N THR A 13 -12.57 -10.57 8.26
CA THR A 13 -11.19 -10.25 8.57
C THR A 13 -10.49 -10.28 7.22
N HIS A 14 -10.60 -9.16 6.49
CA HIS A 14 -9.68 -8.71 5.47
C HIS A 14 -8.35 -8.59 6.21
N GLN A 15 -7.74 -9.73 6.50
CA GLN A 15 -6.36 -9.83 6.88
C GLN A 15 -5.64 -9.57 5.57
N GLN A 16 -5.60 -8.29 5.20
CA GLN A 16 -5.10 -7.80 3.94
C GLN A 16 -3.71 -8.39 3.75
N ASP A 17 -3.56 -9.21 2.71
CA ASP A 17 -2.33 -9.95 2.53
C ASP A 17 -1.19 -8.96 2.31
N ALA A 18 0.03 -9.33 2.72
CA ALA A 18 1.17 -8.41 2.60
C ALA A 18 1.41 -7.97 1.13
N SER A 19 0.97 -8.78 0.16
CA SER A 19 0.91 -8.44 -1.27
C SER A 19 -0.10 -7.33 -1.54
N ASP A 20 -1.32 -7.43 -1.02
CA ASP A 20 -2.38 -6.43 -1.20
C ASP A 20 -1.96 -5.08 -0.59
N ILE A 21 -1.30 -5.12 0.57
CA ILE A 21 -0.78 -3.90 1.21
C ILE A 21 0.33 -3.28 0.35
N LEU A 22 1.23 -4.11 -0.20
CA LEU A 22 2.29 -3.65 -1.09
C LEU A 22 1.72 -3.02 -2.36
N GLU A 23 0.77 -3.68 -3.02
CA GLU A 23 0.10 -3.18 -4.23
C GLU A 23 -0.59 -1.84 -3.97
N ASN A 24 -1.29 -1.71 -2.84
CA ASN A 24 -1.94 -0.47 -2.45
C ASN A 24 -0.92 0.65 -2.24
N LYS A 25 0.19 0.40 -1.54
CA LYS A 25 1.24 1.41 -1.33
C LYS A 25 1.93 1.82 -2.63
N LEU A 26 2.21 0.88 -3.51
CA LEU A 26 2.79 1.17 -4.83
C LEU A 26 1.82 2.00 -5.69
N SER A 27 0.52 1.69 -5.65
CA SER A 27 -0.52 2.45 -6.36
C SER A 27 -0.64 3.89 -5.83
N GLN A 28 -0.56 4.07 -4.50
CA GLN A 28 -0.53 5.40 -3.89
C GLN A 28 0.73 6.18 -4.30
N LEU A 29 1.91 5.55 -4.25
CA LEU A 29 3.16 6.17 -4.67
C LEU A 29 3.11 6.56 -6.15
N GLN A 30 2.64 5.68 -7.03
CA GLN A 30 2.47 5.96 -8.45
C GLN A 30 1.51 7.13 -8.66
N SER A 31 0.35 7.15 -8.00
CA SER A 31 -0.62 8.23 -8.12
C SER A 31 -0.03 9.57 -7.67
N LEU A 32 0.69 9.58 -6.54
CA LEU A 32 1.37 10.76 -6.01
C LEU A 32 2.42 11.29 -7.00
N LEU A 33 3.25 10.40 -7.57
CA LEU A 33 4.28 10.78 -8.53
C LEU A 33 3.69 11.24 -9.87
N SER A 34 2.58 10.67 -10.32
CA SER A 34 1.82 11.18 -11.48
C SER A 34 1.30 12.59 -11.24
N CYS A 35 0.89 12.92 -10.01
CA CYS A 35 0.54 14.30 -9.67
C CYS A 35 1.76 15.25 -9.67
N CYS A 36 2.93 14.75 -9.29
CA CYS A 36 4.16 15.56 -9.23
C CYS A 36 4.78 15.80 -10.61
N TYR A 37 4.81 14.77 -11.45
CA TYR A 37 5.63 14.73 -12.67
C TYR A 37 4.85 14.37 -13.95
N GLY A 38 3.57 14.00 -13.83
CA GLY A 38 2.71 13.64 -14.95
C GLY A 38 1.80 14.80 -15.39
N ASP A 39 0.61 14.46 -15.87
CA ASP A 39 -0.36 15.39 -16.47
C ASP A 39 -0.84 16.50 -15.52
N CYS A 40 -0.60 16.36 -14.21
CA CYS A 40 -0.94 17.35 -13.18
C CYS A 40 0.29 18.12 -12.64
N SER A 41 1.44 18.09 -13.31
CA SER A 41 2.68 18.73 -12.84
C SER A 41 2.55 20.24 -12.54
N GLU A 42 1.68 20.97 -13.24
CA GLU A 42 1.40 22.39 -12.96
C GLU A 42 0.83 22.63 -11.54
N TRP A 43 0.08 21.66 -11.00
CA TRP A 43 -0.38 21.71 -9.61
C TRP A 43 0.80 21.61 -8.64
N PHE A 44 1.72 20.68 -8.88
CA PHE A 44 2.87 20.47 -8.01
C PHE A 44 3.84 21.67 -8.02
N ASP A 45 3.95 22.39 -9.13
CA ASP A 45 4.71 23.62 -9.17
C ASP A 45 4.04 24.77 -8.42
N SER A 46 2.71 24.84 -8.44
CA SER A 46 1.96 25.95 -7.83
C SER A 46 1.74 25.83 -6.31
N ILE A 47 1.84 24.64 -5.71
CA ILE A 47 1.56 24.41 -4.28
C ILE A 47 2.63 24.96 -3.32
N GLY A 48 3.76 25.45 -3.83
CA GLY A 48 4.83 26.08 -3.04
C GLY A 48 5.80 25.10 -2.34
N GLY A 49 7.01 25.57 -2.04
CA GLY A 49 8.15 24.73 -1.64
C GLY A 49 7.90 23.83 -0.43
N ARG A 50 7.30 24.35 0.66
CA ARG A 50 7.00 23.56 1.86
C ARG A 50 6.08 22.38 1.57
N HIS A 51 5.05 22.58 0.75
CA HIS A 51 4.11 21.51 0.41
C HIS A 51 4.77 20.48 -0.51
N ARG A 52 5.65 20.92 -1.42
CA ARG A 52 6.47 20.02 -2.24
C ARG A 52 7.39 19.15 -1.40
N ASP A 53 8.09 19.74 -0.43
CA ASP A 53 8.97 19.00 0.49
C ASP A 53 8.17 17.93 1.26
N ASN A 54 7.01 18.29 1.80
CA ASN A 54 6.14 17.34 2.50
C ASN A 54 5.67 16.19 1.61
N ILE A 55 5.31 16.47 0.36
CA ILE A 55 4.91 15.44 -0.62
C ILE A 55 6.08 14.49 -0.91
N MET A 56 7.29 15.02 -1.08
CA MET A 56 8.47 14.18 -1.31
C MET A 56 8.83 13.33 -0.08
N TRP A 57 8.60 13.83 1.13
CA TRP A 57 8.67 13.01 2.35
C TRP A 57 7.66 11.87 2.34
N ILE A 58 6.40 12.14 1.99
CA ILE A 58 5.37 11.09 1.88
C ILE A 58 5.77 10.04 0.83
N ALA A 59 6.31 10.47 -0.31
CA ALA A 59 6.79 9.56 -1.35
C ALA A 59 7.95 8.68 -0.83
N ALA A 60 8.87 9.25 -0.06
CA ALA A 60 9.97 8.50 0.55
C ALA A 60 9.47 7.45 1.55
N ASP A 61 8.51 7.80 2.40
CA ASP A 61 7.90 6.87 3.36
C ASP A 61 7.17 5.71 2.66
N LEU A 62 6.38 6.03 1.62
CA LEU A 62 5.70 5.01 0.81
C LEU A 62 6.70 4.05 0.14
N ALA A 63 7.81 4.57 -0.39
CA ALA A 63 8.85 3.76 -1.01
C ALA A 63 9.56 2.87 0.02
N ALA A 64 9.86 3.39 1.21
CA ALA A 64 10.48 2.63 2.29
C ALA A 64 9.58 1.47 2.75
N ASP A 65 8.29 1.75 2.95
CA ASP A 65 7.32 0.73 3.33
C ASP A 65 7.15 -0.35 2.24
N ALA A 66 7.09 0.04 0.97
CA ALA A 66 7.03 -0.90 -0.14
C ALA A 66 8.28 -1.79 -0.21
N ALA A 67 9.46 -1.23 0.03
CA ALA A 67 10.71 -1.98 0.09
C ALA A 67 10.76 -2.97 1.26
N LEU A 68 10.15 -2.64 2.40
CA LEU A 68 10.07 -3.54 3.55
C LEU A 68 9.08 -4.68 3.28
N LEU A 69 7.90 -4.37 2.73
CA LEU A 69 6.88 -5.37 2.40
C LEU A 69 7.38 -6.34 1.32
N SER A 70 8.10 -5.86 0.30
CA SER A 70 8.67 -6.73 -0.72
C SER A 70 9.68 -7.72 -0.14
N GLN A 71 10.52 -7.29 0.81
CA GLN A 71 11.43 -8.21 1.52
C GLN A 71 10.69 -9.25 2.35
N VAL A 72 9.60 -8.88 3.02
CA VAL A 72 8.77 -9.82 3.77
C VAL A 72 8.17 -10.88 2.84
N LEU A 73 7.64 -10.46 1.69
CA LEU A 73 7.07 -11.37 0.70
C LEU A 73 8.12 -12.30 0.09
N LEU A 74 9.30 -11.77 -0.28
CA LEU A 74 10.40 -12.59 -0.78
C LEU A 74 10.80 -13.69 0.22
N LYS A 75 10.96 -13.33 1.50
CA LYS A 75 11.27 -14.31 2.55
C LYS A 75 10.18 -15.37 2.71
N ARG A 76 8.91 -15.02 2.53
CA ARG A 76 7.80 -15.99 2.56
C ARG A 76 7.90 -16.97 1.39
N VAL A 77 8.10 -16.47 0.17
CA VAL A 77 8.26 -17.29 -1.03
C VAL A 77 9.46 -18.24 -0.87
N GLU A 78 10.59 -17.76 -0.34
CA GLU A 78 11.77 -18.60 -0.05
C GLU A 78 11.49 -19.69 1.00
N ALA A 79 10.71 -19.37 2.05
CA ALA A 79 10.33 -20.32 3.08
C ALA A 79 9.39 -21.41 2.55
N GLU A 80 8.43 -21.04 1.70
CA GLU A 80 7.49 -21.95 1.04
C GLU A 80 8.18 -22.83 -0.02
N SER A 81 9.25 -22.33 -0.63
CA SER A 81 10.04 -23.06 -1.64
C SER A 81 11.03 -24.06 -1.05
N ARG A 82 11.26 -24.04 0.27
CA ARG A 82 12.22 -24.95 0.91
C ARG A 82 11.60 -26.36 1.03
N PRO A 83 12.21 -27.40 0.44
CA PRO A 83 11.67 -28.76 0.52
C PRO A 83 11.67 -29.26 1.96
N LYS A 84 10.56 -29.89 2.36
CA LYS A 84 10.39 -30.50 3.68
C LYS A 84 11.24 -31.77 3.73
N ALA A 85 12.30 -31.75 4.52
CA ALA A 85 13.18 -32.89 4.77
C ALA A 85 12.47 -33.99 5.58
#